data_AF-A0A3E3DDW6-F1
#
_entry.id   AF-A0A3E3DDW6-F1
#
_cell.length_a   1.000
_cell.length_b   1.000
_cell.length_c   1.000
_cell.angle_alpha   90.00
_cell.angle_beta   90.00
_cell.angle_gamma   90.00
#
_symmetry.space_group_name_H-M   'P 1'
#
loop_
_entity.id
_entity.type
_entity.pdbx_description
1 polymer ?
#
loop_
_entity_poly.entity_id
_entity_poly.type
_entity_poly.pdbx_seq_one_letter_code
_entity_poly.pdbx_strand_id
1 'polypeptide(L)'
;MKVKTVTRYKNPGYPVKEEILADPQLLRRIPSRWEKNAYVMTALGLTVSLSVCGASAEGAQGASDRVAPVFIHGGGSGAYGCVAVVSPYFLSEEEAFEIIRAEAESYGGLILTQEAAPELKNVKLPVTHIYPESEKAKEKTVKGSLQTDGWDPDKKIAIEFVSKSDVGNWNETEEGVYATVEGYAIQDTAVRLQKSLEMASPEEVVGIFYDPYDYGDLIEEYNKIQKKYEDREGNYWAAMSEEQDEMARAAAEENLKAQVRDFIDWLKGQGVI
;
A
#
# COMPACT_ATOMS: atom_id res chain seq x y z
N MET A 1 36.63 -34.76 21.85
CA MET A 1 35.70 -33.84 22.53
C MET A 1 34.46 -34.64 22.93
N LYS A 2 34.08 -34.71 24.21
CA LYS A 2 32.86 -35.43 24.64
C LYS A 2 31.69 -34.45 24.65
N VAL A 3 30.77 -34.60 23.70
CA VAL A 3 29.53 -33.82 23.64
C VAL A 3 28.63 -34.27 24.80
N LYS A 4 28.11 -33.32 25.57
CA LYS A 4 27.13 -33.56 26.65
C LYS A 4 25.94 -32.63 26.47
N THR A 5 24.75 -33.13 26.77
CA THR A 5 23.49 -32.39 26.69
C THR A 5 23.41 -31.32 27.77
N VAL A 6 23.08 -30.09 27.39
CA VAL A 6 22.84 -28.99 28.34
C VAL A 6 21.40 -29.09 28.82
N THR A 7 21.20 -29.31 30.12
CA THR A 7 19.88 -29.58 30.73
C THR A 7 19.24 -28.36 31.39
N ARG A 8 19.94 -27.22 31.49
CA ARG A 8 19.41 -25.95 31.99
C ARG A 8 19.91 -24.79 31.16
N TYR A 9 18.98 -24.02 30.60
CA TYR A 9 19.25 -22.72 30.02
C TYR A 9 18.55 -21.65 30.88
N LYS A 10 19.22 -20.54 31.14
CA LYS A 10 18.59 -19.39 31.81
C LYS A 10 17.61 -18.76 30.82
N ASN A 11 16.42 -18.34 31.27
CA ASN A 11 15.50 -17.66 30.38
C ASN A 11 16.20 -16.43 29.77
N PRO A 12 16.31 -16.35 28.44
CA PRO A 12 16.96 -15.22 27.80
C PRO A 12 16.10 -13.97 28.01
N GLY A 13 16.71 -12.90 28.52
CA GLY A 13 16.08 -11.58 28.64
C GLY A 13 16.30 -10.80 27.36
N TYR A 14 15.46 -11.03 26.36
CA TYR A 14 15.48 -10.24 25.13
C TYR A 14 14.81 -8.88 25.38
N PRO A 15 15.25 -7.81 24.70
CA PRO A 15 14.56 -6.53 24.76
C PRO A 15 13.11 -6.67 24.31
N VAL A 16 12.19 -5.98 24.99
CA VAL A 16 10.79 -5.90 24.58
C VAL A 16 10.58 -4.76 23.58
N LYS A 17 9.44 -4.78 22.88
CA LYS A 17 9.13 -3.82 21.79
C LYS A 17 9.31 -2.37 22.24
N GLU A 18 8.87 -2.06 23.45
CA GLU A 18 8.92 -0.72 24.04
C GLU A 18 10.38 -0.26 24.26
N GLU A 19 11.27 -1.17 24.63
CA GLU A 19 12.70 -0.88 24.83
C GLU A 19 13.42 -0.66 23.49
N ILE A 20 13.03 -1.40 22.44
CA ILE A 20 13.58 -1.24 21.09
C ILE A 20 13.15 0.09 20.46
N LEU A 21 11.89 0.50 20.67
CA LEU A 21 11.39 1.78 20.18
C LEU A 21 12.07 2.96 20.90
N ALA A 22 12.42 2.79 22.18
CA ALA A 22 13.14 3.80 22.95
C ALA A 22 14.64 3.88 22.61
N ASP A 23 15.28 2.77 22.26
CA ASP A 23 16.67 2.73 21.76
C ASP A 23 16.83 1.75 20.59
N PRO A 24 16.62 2.23 19.34
CA PRO A 24 16.79 1.40 18.14
C PRO A 24 18.21 0.84 17.96
N GLN A 25 19.22 1.38 18.65
CA GLN A 25 20.59 0.86 18.57
C GLN A 25 20.76 -0.48 19.31
N LEU A 26 19.82 -0.88 20.17
CA LEU A 26 19.85 -2.19 20.84
C LEU A 26 19.93 -3.36 19.85
N LEU A 27 19.27 -3.23 18.69
CA LEU A 27 19.28 -4.24 17.63
C LEU A 27 20.58 -4.26 16.81
N ARG A 28 21.39 -3.19 16.89
CA ARG A 28 22.66 -3.07 16.16
C ARG A 28 23.87 -3.58 16.95
N ARG A 29 23.69 -3.93 18.23
CA ARG A 29 24.79 -4.37 19.10
C ARG A 29 25.01 -5.88 18.97
N ILE A 30 26.22 -6.26 18.58
CA ILE A 30 26.67 -7.65 18.68
C ILE A 30 26.87 -7.97 20.17
N PRO A 31 26.31 -9.06 20.70
CA PRO A 31 26.57 -9.44 22.09
C PRO A 31 28.07 -9.65 22.33
N SER A 32 28.62 -9.05 23.40
CA SER A 32 30.05 -9.13 23.75
C SER A 32 30.59 -10.56 23.91
N ARG A 33 29.71 -11.54 24.16
CA ARG A 33 30.05 -12.98 24.21
C ARG A 33 30.42 -13.54 22.83
N TRP A 34 29.93 -12.95 21.76
CA TRP A 34 30.14 -13.39 20.39
C TRP A 34 31.40 -12.78 19.78
N GLU A 35 31.75 -11.55 20.16
CA GLU A 35 32.94 -10.83 19.68
C GLU A 35 34.24 -11.64 19.81
N LYS A 36 34.36 -12.48 20.85
CA LYS A 36 35.56 -13.27 21.14
C LYS A 36 35.52 -14.69 20.58
N ASN A 37 34.40 -15.12 20.00
CA ASN A 37 34.27 -16.47 19.46
C ASN A 37 34.41 -16.45 17.93
N ALA A 38 35.60 -16.83 17.46
CA ALA A 38 35.95 -16.82 16.03
C ALA A 38 34.94 -17.60 15.17
N TYR A 39 34.41 -18.72 15.63
CA TYR A 39 33.43 -19.50 14.87
C TYR A 39 32.09 -18.77 14.73
N VAL A 40 31.64 -18.10 15.80
CA VAL A 40 30.40 -17.32 15.78
C VAL A 40 30.58 -16.11 14.86
N MET A 41 31.71 -15.40 14.94
CA MET A 41 31.98 -14.26 14.07
C MET A 41 32.13 -14.66 12.59
N THR A 42 32.75 -15.81 12.30
CA THR A 42 32.81 -16.34 10.93
C THR A 42 31.43 -16.75 10.41
N ALA A 43 30.59 -17.39 11.23
CA ALA A 43 29.22 -17.73 10.84
C ALA A 43 28.37 -16.47 10.61
N LEU A 44 28.50 -15.45 11.49
CA LEU A 44 27.77 -14.18 11.37
C LEU A 44 28.22 -13.41 10.13
N GLY A 45 29.54 -13.35 9.89
CA GLY A 45 30.13 -12.80 8.67
C GLY A 45 29.64 -13.54 7.42
N LEU A 46 29.60 -14.87 7.42
CA LEU A 46 29.05 -15.66 6.32
C LEU A 46 27.55 -15.41 6.11
N THR A 47 26.74 -15.27 7.17
CA THR A 47 25.32 -14.93 7.01
C THR A 47 25.11 -13.53 6.45
N VAL A 48 25.89 -12.53 6.86
CA VAL A 48 25.85 -11.18 6.28
C VAL A 48 26.38 -11.19 4.84
N SER A 49 27.41 -11.97 4.54
CA SER A 49 27.93 -12.16 3.18
C SER A 49 26.91 -12.87 2.29
N LEU A 50 26.11 -13.79 2.84
CA LEU A 50 24.97 -14.41 2.17
C LEU A 50 23.78 -13.45 2.06
N SER A 51 23.69 -12.38 2.86
CA SER A 51 22.73 -11.29 2.61
C SER A 51 23.21 -10.34 1.50
N VAL A 52 24.53 -10.19 1.32
CA VAL A 52 25.13 -9.36 0.25
C VAL A 52 25.25 -10.12 -1.09
N CYS A 53 25.50 -11.43 -1.06
CA CYS A 53 25.45 -12.31 -2.24
C CYS A 53 24.10 -13.03 -2.41
N GLY A 54 23.16 -12.83 -1.48
CA GLY A 54 21.76 -13.27 -1.58
C GLY A 54 20.83 -12.19 -2.13
N ALA A 55 21.37 -11.03 -2.52
CA ALA A 55 20.80 -10.20 -3.58
C ALA A 55 21.10 -10.80 -4.97
N SER A 56 21.19 -12.13 -5.05
CA SER A 56 21.04 -12.88 -6.29
C SER A 56 19.70 -13.56 -6.17
N ALA A 57 18.75 -13.08 -6.96
CA ALA A 57 17.35 -13.46 -6.98
C ALA A 57 17.16 -14.96 -7.25
N GLU A 58 17.13 -15.77 -6.19
CA GLU A 58 16.60 -17.12 -6.23
C GLU A 58 15.55 -17.25 -5.11
N GLY A 59 14.38 -16.68 -5.43
CA GLY A 59 13.20 -16.59 -4.56
C GLY A 59 12.09 -15.74 -5.18
N ALA A 60 12.45 -14.82 -6.09
CA ALA A 60 11.51 -14.07 -6.91
C ALA A 60 11.37 -14.70 -8.31
N GLN A 61 11.01 -15.98 -8.40
CA GLN A 61 10.43 -16.50 -9.64
C GLN A 61 8.95 -16.12 -9.66
N GLY A 62 8.65 -14.86 -9.97
CA GLY A 62 7.28 -14.36 -10.12
C GLY A 62 7.15 -12.84 -10.21
N ALA A 63 8.00 -12.08 -9.53
CA ALA A 63 7.96 -10.62 -9.60
C ALA A 63 8.61 -10.15 -10.91
N SER A 64 7.83 -9.48 -11.76
CA SER A 64 8.37 -8.82 -12.94
C SER A 64 9.17 -7.61 -12.47
N ASP A 65 10.43 -7.46 -12.89
CA ASP A 65 11.26 -6.26 -12.63
C ASP A 65 10.63 -4.97 -13.18
N ARG A 66 9.55 -5.10 -13.96
CA ARG A 66 8.79 -3.99 -14.55
C ARG A 66 7.54 -3.63 -13.79
N VAL A 67 7.03 -4.44 -12.88
CA VAL A 67 5.81 -4.10 -12.13
C VAL A 67 6.23 -3.82 -10.69
N ALA A 68 6.07 -2.58 -10.26
CA ALA A 68 6.42 -2.20 -8.91
C ALA A 68 5.51 -2.91 -7.89
N PRO A 69 6.00 -3.19 -6.66
CA PRO A 69 5.13 -3.57 -5.57
C PRO A 69 4.18 -2.41 -5.24
N VAL A 70 3.02 -2.71 -4.66
CA VAL A 70 2.15 -1.68 -4.09
C VAL A 70 2.76 -1.20 -2.78
N PHE A 71 3.06 0.10 -2.68
CA PHE A 71 3.60 0.71 -1.46
C PHE A 71 2.45 1.12 -0.55
N ILE A 72 2.41 0.56 0.65
CA ILE A 72 1.24 0.67 1.54
C ILE A 72 1.36 1.90 2.44
N HIS A 73 0.53 2.91 2.16
CA HIS A 73 0.34 4.09 3.00
C HIS A 73 -1.17 4.39 3.07
N GLY A 74 -1.74 4.35 4.27
CA GLY A 74 -3.19 4.35 4.49
C GLY A 74 -3.84 2.99 4.22
N GLY A 75 -4.98 2.72 4.85
CA GLY A 75 -5.67 1.43 4.75
C GLY A 75 -6.45 1.20 3.46
N GLY A 76 -6.78 2.24 2.70
CA GLY A 76 -7.49 2.13 1.41
C GLY A 76 -8.79 1.34 1.51
N SER A 77 -9.56 1.60 2.56
CA SER A 77 -10.83 0.95 2.84
C SER A 77 -11.89 1.98 3.22
N GLY A 78 -13.13 1.74 2.80
CA GLY A 78 -14.21 2.65 3.14
C GLY A 78 -15.58 2.02 2.99
N ALA A 79 -16.56 2.60 3.68
CA ALA A 79 -17.95 2.21 3.55
C ALA A 79 -18.78 3.44 3.18
N TYR A 80 -19.64 3.31 2.17
CA TYR A 80 -20.51 4.38 1.73
C TYR A 80 -21.98 3.94 1.85
N GLY A 81 -22.80 4.75 2.52
CA GLY A 81 -24.24 4.50 2.67
C GLY A 81 -24.72 4.39 4.12
N CYS A 82 -26.03 4.51 4.33
CA CYS A 82 -26.72 4.77 5.61
C CYS A 82 -26.42 6.17 6.21
N VAL A 83 -27.43 6.78 6.84
CA VAL A 83 -27.35 8.13 7.46
C VAL A 83 -26.40 8.18 8.67
N ALA A 84 -25.89 7.03 9.11
CA ALA A 84 -25.10 6.86 10.34
C ALA A 84 -23.61 6.57 10.11
N VAL A 85 -23.11 6.57 8.86
CA VAL A 85 -21.68 6.46 8.58
C VAL A 85 -21.10 7.83 8.25
N VAL A 86 -19.89 8.12 8.73
CA VAL A 86 -19.10 9.26 8.25
C VAL A 86 -18.80 8.99 6.77
N SER A 87 -19.16 9.94 5.89
CA SER A 87 -18.92 9.76 4.46
C SER A 87 -17.40 9.70 4.22
N PRO A 88 -16.88 8.64 3.59
CA PRO A 88 -15.47 8.57 3.26
C PRO A 88 -15.10 9.66 2.25
N TYR A 89 -13.95 10.31 2.46
CA TYR A 89 -13.36 11.20 1.47
C TYR A 89 -12.50 10.36 0.53
N PHE A 90 -13.08 9.94 -0.58
CA PHE A 90 -12.34 9.33 -1.68
C PHE A 90 -11.85 10.41 -2.64
N LEU A 91 -10.60 10.33 -3.05
CA LEU A 91 -10.04 11.18 -4.08
C LEU A 91 -10.71 10.88 -5.43
N SER A 92 -10.99 11.93 -6.21
CA SER A 92 -11.29 11.70 -7.63
C SER A 92 -10.02 11.26 -8.36
N GLU A 93 -10.17 10.57 -9.50
CA GLU A 93 -9.04 10.18 -10.33
C GLU A 93 -8.24 11.40 -10.81
N GLU A 94 -8.90 12.52 -11.10
CA GLU A 94 -8.23 13.77 -11.47
C GLU A 94 -7.46 14.40 -10.30
N GLU A 95 -8.03 14.39 -9.08
CA GLU A 95 -7.33 14.86 -7.89
C GLU A 95 -6.11 13.99 -7.59
N ALA A 96 -6.28 12.67 -7.65
CA ALA A 96 -5.20 11.72 -7.46
C ALA A 96 -4.11 11.87 -8.53
N PHE A 97 -4.48 12.01 -9.80
CA PHE A 97 -3.54 12.19 -10.90
C PHE A 97 -2.69 13.46 -10.70
N GLU A 98 -3.30 14.60 -10.33
CA GLU A 98 -2.54 15.84 -10.11
C GLU A 98 -1.60 15.72 -8.90
N ILE A 99 -2.00 15.04 -7.82
CA ILE A 99 -1.12 14.75 -6.68
C ILE A 99 0.06 13.88 -7.12
N ILE A 100 -0.22 12.77 -7.82
CA ILE A 100 0.80 11.83 -8.30
C ILE A 100 1.76 12.53 -9.25
N ARG A 101 1.23 13.28 -10.22
CA ARG A 101 2.02 14.03 -11.20
C ARG A 101 2.93 15.05 -10.53
N ALA A 102 2.41 15.89 -9.63
CA ALA A 102 3.20 16.93 -8.97
C ALA A 102 4.30 16.33 -8.07
N GLU A 103 3.97 15.29 -7.31
CA GLU A 103 4.95 14.61 -6.45
C GLU A 103 5.99 13.88 -7.31
N ALA A 104 5.56 13.25 -8.40
CA ALA A 104 6.46 12.48 -9.26
C ALA A 104 7.46 13.37 -10.03
N GLU A 105 7.00 14.54 -10.49
CA GLU A 105 7.86 15.55 -11.10
C GLU A 105 8.85 16.13 -10.08
N SER A 106 8.37 16.53 -8.90
CA SER A 106 9.20 17.19 -7.89
C SER A 106 10.22 16.27 -7.22
N TYR A 107 9.87 15.01 -6.96
CA TYR A 107 10.72 14.05 -6.24
C TYR A 107 11.59 13.18 -7.17
N GLY A 108 11.09 12.88 -8.37
CA GLY A 108 11.70 11.92 -9.31
C GLY A 108 12.01 12.46 -10.70
N GLY A 109 11.57 13.68 -11.04
CA GLY A 109 11.72 14.22 -12.39
C GLY A 109 10.94 13.42 -13.46
N LEU A 110 9.85 12.77 -13.06
CA LEU A 110 8.94 12.08 -13.97
C LEU A 110 7.96 13.09 -14.56
N ILE A 111 7.79 13.06 -15.88
CA ILE A 111 6.85 13.95 -16.58
C ILE A 111 5.66 13.10 -17.02
N LEU A 112 4.65 13.04 -16.15
CA LEU A 112 3.45 12.24 -16.39
C LEU A 112 2.41 13.01 -17.22
N THR A 113 1.83 12.33 -18.20
CA THR A 113 0.70 12.79 -19.00
C THR A 113 -0.39 11.71 -19.07
N GLN A 114 -1.64 12.13 -19.23
CA GLN A 114 -2.77 11.25 -19.57
C GLN A 114 -2.87 11.02 -21.09
N GLU A 115 -2.28 11.91 -21.89
CA GLU A 115 -2.36 11.82 -23.34
C GLU A 115 -1.61 10.59 -23.84
N ALA A 116 -2.33 9.73 -24.59
CA ALA A 116 -1.80 8.50 -25.15
C ALA A 116 -1.19 7.53 -24.12
N ALA A 117 -1.69 7.57 -22.88
CA ALA A 117 -1.34 6.58 -21.86
C ALA A 117 -1.63 5.16 -22.40
N PRO A 118 -0.72 4.19 -22.18
CA PRO A 118 -0.82 2.88 -22.79
C PRO A 118 -2.00 2.09 -22.23
N GLU A 119 -2.61 1.30 -23.12
CA GLU A 119 -3.56 0.26 -22.77
C GLU A 119 -2.80 -1.07 -22.58
N LEU A 120 -2.73 -1.56 -21.35
CA LEU A 120 -2.10 -2.85 -21.03
C LEU A 120 -3.06 -3.98 -21.41
N LYS A 121 -2.62 -4.85 -22.32
CA LYS A 121 -3.47 -5.93 -22.88
C LYS A 121 -3.30 -7.25 -22.14
N ASN A 122 -4.34 -8.08 -22.19
CA ASN A 122 -4.36 -9.42 -21.57
C ASN A 122 -4.17 -9.41 -20.05
N VAL A 123 -4.58 -8.32 -19.39
CA VAL A 123 -4.56 -8.21 -17.95
C VAL A 123 -5.74 -9.00 -17.38
N LYS A 124 -5.49 -9.70 -16.27
CA LYS A 124 -6.54 -10.33 -15.48
C LYS A 124 -7.04 -9.32 -14.46
N LEU A 125 -8.06 -8.54 -14.80
CA LEU A 125 -8.62 -7.55 -13.89
C LEU A 125 -9.25 -8.25 -12.68
N PRO A 126 -9.00 -7.78 -11.45
CA PRO A 126 -9.60 -8.35 -10.26
C PRO A 126 -11.12 -8.12 -10.30
N VAL A 127 -11.90 -9.15 -9.99
CA VAL A 127 -13.33 -8.97 -9.71
C VAL A 127 -13.47 -8.50 -8.27
N THR A 128 -14.23 -7.44 -8.08
CA THR A 128 -14.47 -6.83 -6.76
C THR A 128 -15.88 -7.17 -6.27
N HIS A 129 -16.06 -7.03 -4.96
CA HIS A 129 -17.33 -7.24 -4.28
C HIS A 129 -17.54 -6.10 -3.31
N ILE A 130 -18.56 -5.28 -3.56
CA ILE A 130 -18.92 -4.15 -2.68
C ILE A 130 -19.82 -4.55 -1.51
N TYR A 131 -20.19 -5.83 -1.44
CA TYR A 131 -20.98 -6.40 -0.37
C TYR A 131 -20.19 -7.54 0.32
N PRO A 132 -20.42 -7.78 1.62
CA PRO A 132 -19.72 -8.84 2.34
C PRO A 132 -20.03 -10.21 1.72
N GLU A 133 -19.06 -10.82 1.06
CA GLU A 133 -19.15 -12.21 0.66
C GLU A 133 -18.93 -13.14 1.86
N SER A 134 -19.38 -14.39 1.74
CA SER A 134 -18.95 -15.43 2.67
C SER A 134 -17.44 -15.67 2.53
N GLU A 135 -16.72 -15.94 3.63
CA GLU A 135 -15.27 -16.20 3.72
C GLU A 135 -14.70 -17.30 2.77
N LYS A 136 -15.54 -17.94 1.96
CA LYS A 136 -15.21 -19.04 1.06
C LYS A 136 -15.21 -18.66 -0.43
N ALA A 137 -15.52 -17.41 -0.78
CA ALA A 137 -15.45 -16.98 -2.16
C ALA A 137 -13.98 -16.99 -2.62
N LYS A 138 -13.74 -17.61 -3.79
CA LYS A 138 -12.40 -17.63 -4.39
C LYS A 138 -12.18 -16.31 -5.09
N GLU A 139 -10.99 -15.73 -4.96
CA GLU A 139 -10.58 -14.59 -5.78
C GLU A 139 -10.83 -14.87 -7.27
N LYS A 140 -11.68 -14.04 -7.88
CA LYS A 140 -12.00 -14.11 -9.31
C LYS A 140 -11.24 -13.02 -10.06
N THR A 141 -11.01 -13.28 -11.35
CA THR A 141 -10.45 -12.30 -12.29
C THR A 141 -11.13 -12.44 -13.63
N VAL A 142 -11.28 -11.34 -14.36
CA VAL A 142 -11.78 -11.33 -15.75
C VAL A 142 -10.65 -10.91 -16.68
N LYS A 143 -10.53 -11.56 -17.85
CA LYS A 143 -9.58 -11.13 -18.87
C LYS A 143 -10.07 -9.84 -19.51
N GLY A 144 -9.20 -8.83 -19.56
CA GLY A 144 -9.49 -7.56 -20.20
C GLY A 144 -8.22 -6.83 -20.59
N SER A 145 -8.39 -5.53 -20.82
CA SER A 145 -7.32 -4.56 -20.93
C SER A 145 -7.49 -3.51 -19.84
N LEU A 146 -6.38 -2.88 -19.48
CA LEU A 146 -6.32 -1.81 -18.49
C LEU A 146 -5.81 -0.54 -19.16
N GLN A 147 -6.65 0.50 -19.22
CA GLN A 147 -6.21 1.81 -19.64
C GLN A 147 -5.54 2.48 -18.44
N THR A 148 -4.26 2.81 -18.57
CA THR A 148 -3.50 3.43 -17.47
C THR A 148 -3.86 4.91 -17.30
N ASP A 149 -3.81 5.38 -16.05
CA ASP A 149 -4.19 6.75 -15.66
C ASP A 149 -3.14 7.80 -15.96
N GLY A 150 -1.91 7.38 -16.25
CA GLY A 150 -0.83 8.31 -16.57
C GLY A 150 0.40 7.59 -17.06
N TRP A 151 1.26 8.30 -17.78
CA TRP A 151 2.52 7.74 -18.23
C TRP A 151 3.60 8.79 -18.51
N ASP A 152 4.86 8.39 -18.37
CA ASP A 152 6.05 9.11 -18.84
C ASP A 152 6.53 8.47 -20.15
N PRO A 153 6.37 9.14 -21.31
CA PRO A 153 6.73 8.61 -22.62
C PRO A 153 8.20 8.28 -22.80
N ASP A 154 9.07 9.15 -22.29
CA ASP A 154 10.49 9.07 -22.53
C ASP A 154 11.09 7.91 -21.74
N LYS A 155 10.57 7.69 -20.53
CA LYS A 155 11.04 6.65 -19.60
C LYS A 155 10.24 5.35 -19.70
N LYS A 156 9.13 5.34 -20.45
CA LYS A 156 8.19 4.21 -20.61
C LYS A 156 7.68 3.68 -19.26
N ILE A 157 7.28 4.62 -18.40
CA ILE A 157 6.71 4.33 -17.10
C ILE A 157 5.22 4.63 -17.16
N ALA A 158 4.36 3.65 -16.95
CA ALA A 158 2.93 3.82 -16.81
C ALA A 158 2.53 3.77 -15.33
N ILE A 159 1.44 4.44 -14.98
CA ILE A 159 0.88 4.44 -13.64
C ILE A 159 -0.61 4.12 -13.69
N GLU A 160 -1.07 3.40 -12.68
CA GLU A 160 -2.47 3.12 -12.41
C GLU A 160 -2.80 3.59 -11.00
N PHE A 161 -3.92 4.28 -10.81
CA PHE A 161 -4.48 4.65 -9.52
C PHE A 161 -5.82 3.94 -9.33
N VAL A 162 -5.84 2.91 -8.48
CA VAL A 162 -7.07 2.19 -8.19
C VAL A 162 -8.00 3.07 -7.35
N SER A 163 -9.10 3.49 -7.95
CA SER A 163 -10.08 4.39 -7.35
C SER A 163 -11.31 3.65 -6.81
N LYS A 164 -12.19 4.38 -6.10
CA LYS A 164 -13.53 3.88 -5.77
C LYS A 164 -14.31 3.48 -7.03
N SER A 165 -14.18 4.26 -8.11
CA SER A 165 -14.87 4.02 -9.38
C SER A 165 -14.42 2.70 -10.01
N ASP A 166 -13.13 2.39 -9.97
CA ASP A 166 -12.60 1.10 -10.46
C ASP A 166 -13.18 -0.07 -9.70
N VAL A 167 -13.18 0.00 -8.36
CA VAL A 167 -13.79 -1.03 -7.52
C VAL A 167 -15.28 -1.18 -7.83
N GLY A 168 -16.00 -0.11 -8.14
CA GLY A 168 -17.40 -0.16 -8.58
C GLY A 168 -17.56 -0.77 -9.98
N ASN A 169 -16.69 -0.43 -10.92
CA ASN A 169 -16.74 -0.89 -12.31
C ASN A 169 -16.32 -2.35 -12.48
N TRP A 170 -15.43 -2.84 -11.61
CA TRP A 170 -14.97 -4.23 -11.60
C TRP A 170 -15.84 -5.15 -10.74
N ASN A 171 -16.92 -4.61 -10.17
CA ASN A 171 -17.80 -5.32 -9.25
C ASN A 171 -18.65 -6.35 -9.98
N GLU A 172 -18.68 -7.58 -9.45
CA GLU A 172 -19.68 -8.57 -9.85
C GLU A 172 -20.96 -8.30 -9.06
N THR A 173 -21.98 -7.75 -9.72
CA THR A 173 -23.28 -7.55 -9.10
C THR A 173 -23.99 -8.88 -8.93
N GLU A 174 -24.07 -9.40 -7.70
CA GLU A 174 -24.92 -10.55 -7.40
C GLU A 174 -26.41 -10.16 -7.53
N GLU A 175 -27.16 -10.85 -8.39
CA GLU A 175 -28.60 -10.65 -8.51
C GLU A 175 -29.29 -10.92 -7.16
N GLY A 176 -30.02 -9.94 -6.64
CA GLY A 176 -30.87 -10.08 -5.45
C GLY A 176 -30.27 -9.61 -4.13
N VAL A 177 -29.03 -9.10 -4.12
CA VAL A 177 -28.45 -8.44 -2.93
C VAL A 177 -28.79 -6.94 -2.95
N TYR A 178 -29.53 -6.49 -1.94
CA TYR A 178 -29.84 -5.07 -1.72
C TYR A 178 -29.35 -4.68 -0.32
N ALA A 179 -28.37 -3.79 -0.24
CA ALA A 179 -27.92 -3.20 1.01
C ALA A 179 -27.92 -1.67 0.95
N THR A 180 -28.04 -1.04 2.11
CA THR A 180 -27.99 0.42 2.26
C THR A 180 -26.57 0.94 2.47
N VAL A 181 -25.60 0.03 2.56
CA VAL A 181 -24.18 0.27 2.78
C VAL A 181 -23.39 -0.59 1.79
N GLU A 182 -22.42 0.02 1.13
CA GLU A 182 -21.43 -0.60 0.26
C GLU A 182 -20.06 -0.49 0.91
N GLY A 183 -19.26 -1.55 0.88
CA GLY A 183 -17.87 -1.57 1.37
C GLY A 183 -16.88 -1.63 0.21
N TYR A 184 -15.77 -0.91 0.33
CA TYR A 184 -14.74 -0.78 -0.69
C TYR A 184 -13.39 -1.23 -0.12
N ALA A 185 -12.75 -2.21 -0.76
CA ALA A 185 -11.43 -2.74 -0.40
C ALA A 185 -10.41 -2.37 -1.48
N ILE A 186 -10.07 -1.08 -1.56
CA ILE A 186 -9.30 -0.49 -2.66
C ILE A 186 -7.84 -0.96 -2.59
N GLN A 187 -7.23 -0.94 -1.39
CA GLN A 187 -5.86 -1.43 -1.20
C GLN A 187 -5.71 -2.90 -1.65
N ASP A 188 -6.62 -3.78 -1.22
CA ASP A 188 -6.59 -5.20 -1.62
C ASP A 188 -6.77 -5.36 -3.13
N THR A 189 -7.65 -4.57 -3.73
CA THR A 189 -7.87 -4.54 -5.17
C THR A 189 -6.58 -4.16 -5.91
N ALA A 190 -5.86 -3.14 -5.46
CA ALA A 190 -4.57 -2.74 -6.03
C ALA A 190 -3.51 -3.84 -5.91
N VAL A 191 -3.43 -4.53 -4.77
CA VAL A 191 -2.50 -5.66 -4.58
C VAL A 191 -2.85 -6.84 -5.52
N ARG A 192 -4.14 -7.11 -5.74
CA ARG A 192 -4.59 -8.15 -6.67
C ARG A 192 -4.32 -7.77 -8.13
N LEU A 193 -4.49 -6.50 -8.48
CA LEU A 193 -4.14 -5.98 -9.80
C LEU A 193 -2.65 -6.08 -10.07
N GLN A 194 -1.81 -5.73 -9.09
CA GLN A 194 -0.35 -5.83 -9.16
C GLN A 194 0.11 -7.26 -9.51
N LYS A 195 -0.37 -8.27 -8.78
CA LYS A 195 -0.08 -9.68 -9.08
C LYS A 195 -0.52 -10.07 -10.50
N SER A 196 -1.64 -9.54 -10.95
CA SER A 196 -2.18 -9.82 -12.29
C SER A 196 -1.34 -9.18 -13.39
N LEU A 197 -0.78 -8.00 -13.13
CA LEU A 197 0.14 -7.31 -14.04
C LEU A 197 1.52 -7.97 -14.08
N GLU A 198 2.03 -8.47 -12.95
CA GLU A 198 3.26 -9.30 -12.93
C GLU A 198 3.12 -10.49 -13.89
N MET A 199 1.97 -11.19 -13.81
CA MET A 199 1.66 -12.31 -14.69
C MET A 199 1.46 -11.91 -16.16
N ALA A 200 0.94 -10.71 -16.43
CA ALA A 200 0.77 -10.19 -17.79
C ALA A 200 2.10 -9.76 -18.40
N SER A 201 3.11 -9.43 -17.57
CA SER A 201 4.46 -9.05 -17.97
C SER A 201 4.48 -7.92 -19.01
N PRO A 202 4.01 -6.71 -18.65
CA PRO A 202 3.97 -5.57 -19.56
C PRO A 202 5.36 -5.18 -20.09
N GLU A 203 5.37 -4.48 -21.23
CA GLU A 203 6.63 -3.98 -21.81
C GLU A 203 7.14 -2.74 -21.04
N GLU A 204 6.19 -1.93 -20.57
CA GLU A 204 6.38 -0.74 -19.75
C GLU A 204 6.72 -1.10 -18.31
N VAL A 205 7.37 -0.16 -17.62
CA VAL A 205 7.46 -0.21 -16.15
C VAL A 205 6.15 0.35 -15.59
N VAL A 206 5.50 -0.37 -14.67
CA VAL A 206 4.17 -0.02 -14.17
C VAL A 206 4.21 0.23 -12.66
N GLY A 207 3.78 1.42 -12.26
CA GLY A 207 3.48 1.77 -10.86
C GLY A 207 1.99 1.63 -10.59
N ILE A 208 1.62 1.16 -9.40
CA ILE A 208 0.22 1.03 -8.98
C ILE A 208 0.07 1.75 -7.65
N PHE A 209 -0.85 2.70 -7.64
CA PHE A 209 -1.28 3.47 -6.49
C PHE A 209 -2.73 3.14 -6.18
N TYR A 210 -3.18 3.53 -4.98
CA TYR A 210 -4.57 3.34 -4.58
C TYR A 210 -5.02 4.48 -3.71
N ASP A 211 -6.33 4.73 -3.69
CA ASP A 211 -6.93 5.68 -2.76
C ASP A 211 -6.65 5.24 -1.31
N PRO A 212 -5.87 6.02 -0.54
CA PRO A 212 -5.40 5.59 0.76
C PRO A 212 -6.39 5.82 1.91
N TYR A 213 -7.56 6.39 1.65
CA TYR A 213 -8.53 6.70 2.71
C TYR A 213 -8.81 5.48 3.58
N ASP A 214 -8.79 5.68 4.90
CA ASP A 214 -9.23 4.67 5.87
C ASP A 214 -9.84 5.36 7.10
N TYR A 215 -11.08 4.98 7.45
CA TYR A 215 -11.76 5.55 8.61
C TYR A 215 -11.06 5.20 9.94
N GLY A 216 -10.50 3.99 10.03
CA GLY A 216 -9.79 3.51 11.22
C GLY A 216 -8.56 4.35 11.54
N ASP A 217 -7.84 4.80 10.50
CA ASP A 217 -6.69 5.69 10.65
C ASP A 217 -7.06 7.09 11.19
N LEU A 218 -8.31 7.52 10.96
CA LEU A 218 -8.78 8.87 11.29
C LEU A 218 -9.73 8.92 12.51
N ILE A 219 -10.05 7.78 13.12
CA ILE A 219 -11.10 7.69 14.15
C ILE A 219 -10.88 8.62 15.34
N GLU A 220 -9.62 8.78 15.79
CA GLU A 220 -9.30 9.65 16.92
C GLU A 220 -9.54 11.12 16.58
N GLU A 221 -9.16 11.55 15.37
CA GLU A 221 -9.36 12.93 14.91
C GLU A 221 -10.83 13.21 14.65
N TYR A 222 -11.56 12.26 14.06
CA TYR A 222 -13.01 12.36 13.90
C TYR A 222 -13.72 12.54 15.24
N ASN A 223 -13.33 11.78 16.27
CA ASN A 223 -13.90 11.93 17.61
C ASN A 223 -13.59 13.31 18.23
N LYS A 224 -12.38 13.86 18.01
CA LYS A 224 -12.03 15.21 18.47
C LYS A 224 -12.87 16.28 17.78
N ILE A 225 -13.05 16.16 16.46
CA ILE A 225 -13.90 17.06 15.69
C ILE A 225 -15.34 16.95 16.18
N GLN A 226 -15.90 15.75 16.31
CA GLN A 226 -17.26 15.55 16.81
C GLN A 226 -17.46 16.20 18.19
N LYS A 227 -16.51 16.00 19.10
CA LYS A 227 -16.54 16.61 20.44
C LYS A 227 -16.52 18.15 20.39
N LYS A 228 -15.77 18.75 19.47
CA LYS A 228 -15.73 20.22 19.28
C LYS A 228 -17.11 20.82 18.92
N TYR A 229 -17.98 20.02 18.31
CA TYR A 229 -19.31 20.45 17.87
C TYR A 229 -20.45 19.93 18.76
N GLU A 230 -20.18 19.08 19.77
CA GLU A 230 -21.20 18.37 20.55
C GLU A 230 -22.22 19.28 21.26
N ASP A 231 -21.76 20.44 21.73
CA ASP A 231 -22.57 21.40 22.47
C ASP A 231 -23.12 22.56 21.60
N ARG A 232 -22.92 22.52 20.27
CA ARG A 232 -23.36 23.61 19.39
C ARG A 232 -24.85 23.51 19.08
N GLU A 233 -25.56 24.62 19.27
CA GLU A 233 -26.94 24.77 18.78
C GLU A 233 -26.96 25.13 17.28
N GLY A 234 -27.97 24.65 16.55
CA GLY A 234 -28.15 24.93 15.11
C GLY A 234 -27.62 23.84 14.19
N ASN A 235 -27.53 24.12 12.88
CA ASN A 235 -27.04 23.17 11.89
C ASN A 235 -25.51 23.13 11.84
N TYR A 236 -24.89 22.55 12.88
CA TYR A 236 -23.43 22.40 12.97
C TYR A 236 -22.85 21.28 12.10
N TRP A 237 -23.71 20.37 11.61
CA TRP A 237 -23.31 19.20 10.82
C TRP A 237 -22.52 19.57 9.57
N ALA A 238 -22.91 20.64 8.88
CA ALA A 238 -22.20 21.10 7.68
C ALA A 238 -20.76 21.53 7.97
N ALA A 239 -20.56 22.35 9.01
CA ALA A 239 -19.23 22.81 9.41
C ALA A 239 -18.37 21.68 9.99
N MET A 240 -18.99 20.74 10.70
CA MET A 240 -18.31 19.55 11.19
C MET A 240 -17.87 18.66 10.02
N SER A 241 -18.75 18.40 9.06
CA SER A 241 -18.46 17.59 7.87
C SER A 241 -17.35 18.22 7.03
N GLU A 242 -17.38 19.54 6.84
CA GLU A 242 -16.33 20.27 6.10
C GLU A 242 -14.96 20.10 6.78
N GLU A 243 -14.87 20.24 8.10
CA GLU A 243 -13.61 20.03 8.84
C GLU A 243 -13.15 18.56 8.81
N GLN A 244 -14.09 17.61 8.78
CA GLN A 244 -13.82 16.19 8.62
C GLN A 244 -13.28 15.86 7.23
N ASP A 245 -13.87 16.44 6.18
CA ASP A 245 -13.49 16.25 4.78
C ASP A 245 -12.12 16.88 4.49
N GLU A 246 -11.85 18.09 4.98
CA GLU A 246 -10.54 18.75 4.85
C GLU A 246 -9.43 17.92 5.48
N MET A 247 -9.66 17.40 6.69
CA MET A 247 -8.70 16.57 7.41
C MET A 247 -8.46 15.23 6.69
N ALA A 248 -9.53 14.57 6.23
CA ALA A 248 -9.44 13.32 5.50
C ALA A 248 -8.72 13.50 4.15
N ARG A 249 -9.03 14.57 3.42
CA ARG A 249 -8.33 14.96 2.19
C ARG A 249 -6.84 15.14 2.42
N ALA A 250 -6.45 15.89 3.45
CA ALA A 250 -5.05 16.14 3.76
C ALA A 250 -4.29 14.84 4.11
N ALA A 251 -4.92 13.94 4.87
CA ALA A 251 -4.35 12.64 5.18
C ALA A 251 -4.21 11.76 3.93
N ALA A 252 -5.23 11.75 3.07
CA ALA A 252 -5.20 11.00 1.82
C ALA A 252 -4.11 11.53 0.87
N GLU A 253 -3.95 12.84 0.77
CA GLU A 253 -2.90 13.47 -0.04
C GLU A 253 -1.50 13.08 0.44
N GLU A 254 -1.21 13.15 1.74
CA GLU A 254 0.12 12.79 2.25
C GLU A 254 0.41 11.29 2.08
N ASN A 255 -0.57 10.44 2.33
CA ASN A 255 -0.42 9.00 2.11
C ASN A 255 -0.16 8.70 0.64
N LEU A 256 -0.90 9.30 -0.29
CA LEU A 256 -0.69 9.09 -1.73
C LEU A 256 0.70 9.58 -2.17
N LYS A 257 1.15 10.75 -1.66
CA LYS A 257 2.51 11.24 -1.89
C LYS A 257 3.56 10.27 -1.38
N ALA A 258 3.35 9.65 -0.21
CA ALA A 258 4.26 8.65 0.33
C ALA A 258 4.34 7.39 -0.58
N GLN A 259 3.22 6.93 -1.14
CA GLN A 259 3.22 5.85 -2.14
C GLN A 259 4.06 6.22 -3.37
N VAL A 260 3.92 7.46 -3.87
CA VAL A 260 4.66 7.97 -5.04
C VAL A 260 6.16 8.07 -4.77
N ARG A 261 6.56 8.55 -3.59
CA ARG A 261 7.97 8.64 -3.17
C ARG A 261 8.61 7.26 -3.13
N ASP A 262 7.95 6.28 -2.51
CA ASP A 262 8.46 4.91 -2.43
C ASP A 262 8.56 4.26 -3.81
N PHE A 263 7.60 4.51 -4.70
CA PHE A 263 7.68 4.07 -6.10
C PHE A 263 8.89 4.67 -6.83
N ILE A 264 9.14 5.96 -6.64
CA ILE A 264 10.30 6.62 -7.24
C ILE A 264 11.61 6.07 -6.68
N ASP A 265 11.68 5.81 -5.39
CA ASP A 265 12.88 5.23 -4.77
C ASP A 265 13.09 3.78 -5.23
N TRP A 266 12.01 3.05 -5.50
CA TRP A 266 12.09 1.76 -6.18
C TRP A 266 12.61 1.90 -7.62
N LEU A 267 12.11 2.85 -8.42
CA LEU A 267 12.60 3.10 -9.77
C LEU A 267 14.10 3.42 -9.80
N LYS A 268 14.57 4.27 -8.89
CA LYS A 268 16.00 4.56 -8.70
C LYS A 268 16.78 3.30 -8.32
N GLY A 269 16.22 2.49 -7.43
CA GLY A 269 16.80 1.21 -7.02
C GLY A 269 16.91 0.19 -8.15
N GLN A 270 15.97 0.19 -9.09
CA GLN A 270 16.01 -0.62 -10.31
C GLN A 270 16.92 -0.04 -11.40
N GLY A 271 17.41 1.21 -11.23
CA GLY A 271 18.18 1.91 -12.25
C GLY A 271 17.36 2.28 -13.49
N VAL A 272 16.03 2.39 -13.35
CA VAL A 272 15.13 2.88 -14.41
C VAL A 272 15.30 4.39 -14.58
N ILE A 273 15.51 5.12 -13.47
CA ILE A 273 15.75 6.56 -13.41
C ILE A 273 16.96 6.91 -12.55
#